data_AF-A0A435SQI9-F1
#
_entry.id   AF-A0A435SQI9-F1
#
_cell.length_a   1.000
_cell.length_b   1.000
_cell.length_c   1.000
_cell.angle_alpha   90.00
_cell.angle_beta   90.00
_cell.angle_gamma   90.00
#
_symmetry.space_group_name_H-M   'P 1'
#
loop_
_entity.id
_entity.type
_entity.pdbx_description
1 polymer ?
#
loop_
_entity_poly.entity_id
_entity_poly.type
_entity_poly.pdbx_seq_one_letter_code
_entity_poly.pdbx_strand_id
1 'polypeptide(L)'
;FLRGSSISNVGVGVELSSSGATATSANANFTFGDGTSADGLQSSISAAAGGYTVNTIGLDPTLGNYDFDDVNFTGAAHLASAVGGTIMISQGGGIVHANTDGLSADVTTYTVAEADAMTGTLNFAFVGTVDLSGTPFTLDSGQSIIGFGNGASILTSGTVQPVNVQGNLGATGGNVTGNEGMVKSTGSDTLQLLGSNQVRDTAFDFTGGSGSVFTIDQNAAGFSNVGGIVVQGVTVTNVAAGQTAFKVAGLDTNLSIADNNINVAGTLLDANGGAGNITVTRGTLPNSGPAGTLTGGGINLQNLTGTVTIGDGTLTNTGANTAFNVGSTTAGSGGSAIISYA
;
A
#
# COMPACT_ATOMS: atom_id res chain seq x y z
N PHE A 1 -25.99 7.26 -34.06
CA PHE A 1 -25.83 6.05 -34.90
C PHE A 1 -27.22 5.42 -35.12
N LEU A 2 -27.36 4.44 -36.03
CA LEU A 2 -28.58 3.63 -36.06
C LEU A 2 -28.53 2.65 -34.88
N ARG A 3 -29.70 2.23 -34.38
CA ARG A 3 -29.77 1.26 -33.28
C ARG A 3 -29.02 -0.03 -33.62
N GLY A 4 -28.26 -0.58 -32.67
CA GLY A 4 -27.47 -1.80 -32.85
C GLY A 4 -26.34 -1.69 -33.87
N SER A 5 -25.87 -0.47 -34.18
CA SER A 5 -24.75 -0.29 -35.11
C SER A 5 -23.47 -0.90 -34.53
N SER A 6 -22.68 -1.58 -35.36
CA SER A 6 -21.42 -2.20 -34.94
C SER A 6 -20.25 -1.79 -35.83
N ILE A 7 -19.13 -1.55 -35.18
CA ILE A 7 -17.81 -1.43 -35.80
C ILE A 7 -16.99 -2.60 -35.29
N SER A 8 -16.39 -3.39 -36.18
CA SER A 8 -15.69 -4.62 -35.79
C SER A 8 -14.35 -4.82 -36.48
N ASN A 9 -13.48 -5.58 -35.82
CA ASN A 9 -12.14 -5.97 -36.29
C ASN A 9 -11.24 -4.76 -36.64
N VAL A 10 -11.29 -3.72 -35.80
CA VAL A 10 -10.52 -2.48 -35.98
C VAL A 10 -9.15 -2.53 -35.31
N GLY A 11 -8.16 -1.86 -35.89
CA GLY A 11 -6.87 -1.63 -35.24
C GLY A 11 -6.98 -0.66 -34.05
N VAL A 12 -7.65 0.48 -34.26
CA VAL A 12 -8.12 1.38 -33.19
C VAL A 12 -9.54 1.80 -33.55
N GLY A 13 -10.51 1.59 -32.66
CA GLY A 13 -11.91 1.93 -32.93
C GLY A 13 -12.16 3.43 -32.88
N VAL A 14 -11.70 4.08 -31.82
CA VAL A 14 -11.72 5.54 -31.68
C VAL A 14 -10.35 6.02 -31.25
N GLU A 15 -9.78 6.93 -32.04
CA GLU A 15 -8.50 7.57 -31.75
C GLU A 15 -8.74 8.99 -31.23
N LEU A 16 -8.56 9.21 -29.93
CA LEU A 16 -8.71 10.52 -29.29
C LEU A 16 -7.36 11.22 -29.09
N SER A 17 -6.25 10.59 -29.48
CA SER A 17 -4.90 11.12 -29.28
C SER A 17 -3.95 10.80 -30.44
N SER A 18 -3.47 11.81 -31.16
CA SER A 18 -2.77 11.54 -32.42
C SER A 18 -1.28 11.20 -32.32
N SER A 19 -0.63 11.35 -31.16
CA SER A 19 0.85 11.31 -31.10
C SER A 19 1.48 10.49 -29.96
N GLY A 20 0.69 9.95 -29.02
CA GLY A 20 1.24 9.20 -27.87
C GLY A 20 2.14 10.03 -26.94
N ALA A 21 2.26 11.34 -27.16
CA ALA A 21 2.94 12.31 -26.32
C ALA A 21 1.90 13.15 -25.57
N THR A 22 2.24 13.64 -24.38
CA THR A 22 1.40 14.56 -23.62
C THR A 22 1.14 15.82 -24.44
N ALA A 23 -0.16 16.07 -24.73
CA ALA A 23 -0.74 17.19 -25.46
C ALA A 23 -0.72 17.08 -27.01
N THR A 24 -1.85 16.67 -27.60
CA THR A 24 -2.35 17.23 -28.89
C THR A 24 -3.86 16.97 -29.14
N SER A 25 -4.64 18.04 -29.02
CA SER A 25 -5.69 18.53 -29.95
C SER A 25 -6.98 17.74 -30.26
N ALA A 26 -7.53 16.94 -29.36
CA ALA A 26 -8.94 16.60 -29.44
C ALA A 26 -9.76 17.58 -28.57
N ASN A 27 -10.44 18.54 -29.20
CA ASN A 27 -11.41 19.42 -28.55
C ASN A 27 -12.72 19.35 -29.33
N ALA A 28 -13.37 18.19 -29.24
CA ALA A 28 -14.66 17.95 -29.87
C ALA A 28 -15.65 17.47 -28.82
N ASN A 29 -16.93 17.76 -29.07
CA ASN A 29 -18.03 17.22 -28.29
C ASN A 29 -18.79 16.25 -29.18
N PHE A 30 -18.75 14.96 -28.87
CA PHE A 30 -19.56 13.97 -29.57
C PHE A 30 -20.06 12.87 -28.66
N THR A 31 -21.27 12.41 -28.96
CA THR A 31 -21.87 11.21 -28.39
C THR A 31 -21.84 10.11 -29.45
N PHE A 32 -21.24 8.98 -29.09
CA PHE A 32 -21.24 7.78 -29.89
C PHE A 32 -22.21 6.79 -29.27
N GLY A 33 -23.07 6.22 -30.10
CA GLY A 33 -24.19 5.41 -29.65
C GLY A 33 -25.50 5.82 -30.31
N ASP A 34 -26.58 5.22 -29.85
CA ASP A 34 -27.95 5.53 -30.27
C ASP A 34 -28.76 6.27 -29.19
N GLY A 35 -28.16 6.49 -28.02
CA GLY A 35 -28.73 7.18 -26.88
C GLY A 35 -29.48 6.28 -25.90
N THR A 36 -29.42 4.94 -26.02
CA THR A 36 -30.09 4.04 -25.08
C THR A 36 -29.43 2.66 -24.92
N SER A 37 -29.12 2.28 -23.68
CA SER A 37 -28.63 0.93 -23.33
C SER A 37 -29.73 -0.01 -22.80
N ALA A 38 -30.97 0.46 -22.71
CA ALA A 38 -32.03 -0.21 -21.96
C ALA A 38 -32.76 -1.33 -22.72
N ASP A 39 -32.57 -1.44 -24.04
CA ASP A 39 -33.30 -2.36 -24.92
C ASP A 39 -32.44 -3.55 -25.42
N GLY A 40 -31.16 -3.63 -25.01
CA GLY A 40 -30.22 -4.66 -25.43
C GLY A 40 -29.72 -4.52 -26.88
N LEU A 41 -29.97 -3.39 -27.55
CA LEU A 41 -29.52 -3.08 -28.91
C LEU A 41 -28.45 -1.97 -28.93
N GLN A 42 -27.67 -1.89 -27.86
CA GLN A 42 -26.51 -0.99 -27.75
C GLN A 42 -25.58 -1.06 -28.96
N SER A 43 -25.09 0.10 -29.39
CA SER A 43 -24.04 0.18 -30.42
C SER A 43 -22.77 -0.52 -29.91
N SER A 44 -21.93 -1.04 -30.80
CA SER A 44 -20.74 -1.79 -30.38
C SER A 44 -19.48 -1.45 -31.16
N ILE A 45 -18.34 -1.55 -30.46
CA ILE A 45 -17.00 -1.42 -31.04
C ILE A 45 -16.19 -2.64 -30.61
N SER A 46 -15.68 -3.41 -31.57
CA SER A 46 -14.81 -4.55 -31.30
C SER A 46 -13.45 -4.42 -31.98
N ALA A 47 -12.39 -4.48 -31.17
CA ALA A 47 -11.01 -4.40 -31.65
C ALA A 47 -10.52 -5.75 -32.20
N ALA A 48 -9.64 -5.69 -33.20
CA ALA A 48 -8.87 -6.84 -33.65
C ALA A 48 -7.87 -7.27 -32.55
N ALA A 49 -7.35 -8.51 -32.65
CA ALA A 49 -6.29 -8.96 -31.75
C ALA A 49 -5.05 -8.04 -31.85
N GLY A 50 -4.60 -7.51 -30.72
CA GLY A 50 -3.51 -6.52 -30.67
C GLY A 50 -3.92 -5.08 -31.00
N GLY A 51 -5.20 -4.82 -31.26
CA GLY A 51 -5.77 -3.48 -31.42
C GLY A 51 -6.47 -2.96 -30.17
N TYR A 52 -7.02 -1.74 -30.26
CA TYR A 52 -7.70 -1.06 -29.16
C TYR A 52 -9.11 -0.60 -29.53
N THR A 53 -10.02 -0.62 -28.56
CA THR A 53 -11.39 -0.10 -28.77
C THR A 53 -11.40 1.42 -28.81
N VAL A 54 -10.77 2.05 -27.83
CA VAL A 54 -10.57 3.50 -27.72
C VAL A 54 -9.13 3.78 -27.29
N ASN A 55 -8.46 4.74 -27.92
CA ASN A 55 -7.15 5.23 -27.51
C ASN A 55 -7.25 6.64 -26.94
N THR A 56 -6.77 6.82 -25.71
CA THR A 56 -6.77 8.10 -25.00
C THR A 56 -5.38 8.53 -24.54
N ILE A 57 -4.30 7.85 -24.96
CA ILE A 57 -2.94 8.16 -24.51
C ILE A 57 -2.49 9.55 -24.98
N GLY A 58 -2.39 10.50 -24.05
CA GLY A 58 -2.01 11.88 -24.35
C GLY A 58 -3.19 12.82 -24.63
N LEU A 59 -4.43 12.34 -24.41
CA LEU A 59 -5.62 13.19 -24.38
C LEU A 59 -5.53 14.21 -23.23
N ASP A 60 -5.83 15.48 -23.51
CA ASP A 60 -5.98 16.51 -22.48
C ASP A 60 -7.36 16.36 -21.81
N PRO A 61 -7.42 16.05 -20.50
CA PRO A 61 -8.69 15.85 -19.81
C PRO A 61 -9.53 17.12 -19.65
N THR A 62 -9.00 18.29 -20.00
CA THR A 62 -9.68 19.59 -19.85
C THR A 62 -10.38 20.08 -21.13
N LEU A 63 -10.23 19.38 -22.26
CA LEU A 63 -10.73 19.80 -23.57
C LEU A 63 -11.67 18.75 -24.20
N GLY A 64 -12.77 19.20 -24.80
CA GLY A 64 -13.78 18.32 -25.42
C GLY A 64 -14.63 17.54 -24.41
N ASN A 65 -15.59 16.77 -24.94
CA ASN A 65 -16.44 15.85 -24.19
C ASN A 65 -16.84 14.67 -25.09
N TYR A 66 -16.48 13.46 -24.68
CA TYR A 66 -16.62 12.24 -25.48
C TYR A 66 -17.54 11.28 -24.74
N ASP A 67 -18.70 10.99 -25.30
CA ASP A 67 -19.73 10.20 -24.63
C ASP A 67 -19.92 8.83 -25.30
N PHE A 68 -19.73 7.76 -24.51
CA PHE A 68 -19.87 6.35 -24.92
C PHE A 68 -20.76 5.56 -23.95
N ASP A 69 -21.64 6.21 -23.18
CA ASP A 69 -22.41 5.57 -22.09
C ASP A 69 -23.24 4.35 -22.51
N ASP A 70 -23.66 4.28 -23.78
CA ASP A 70 -24.48 3.22 -24.35
C ASP A 70 -23.74 2.36 -25.39
N VAL A 71 -22.41 2.35 -25.35
CA VAL A 71 -21.57 1.59 -26.28
C VAL A 71 -21.02 0.33 -25.61
N ASN A 72 -21.20 -0.82 -26.28
CA ASN A 72 -20.58 -2.07 -25.88
C ASN A 72 -19.19 -2.24 -26.50
N PHE A 73 -18.18 -2.34 -25.64
CA PHE A 73 -16.80 -2.56 -26.06
C PHE A 73 -16.42 -4.04 -25.99
N THR A 74 -15.72 -4.54 -27.01
CA THR A 74 -15.13 -5.88 -27.01
C THR A 74 -13.66 -5.78 -27.42
N GLY A 75 -12.75 -6.00 -26.47
CA GLY A 75 -11.31 -5.75 -26.61
C GLY A 75 -10.81 -4.80 -25.53
N ALA A 76 -9.52 -4.42 -25.60
CA ALA A 76 -8.90 -3.53 -24.61
C ALA A 76 -8.99 -2.06 -25.04
N ALA A 77 -9.21 -1.15 -24.10
CA ALA A 77 -8.98 0.28 -24.32
C ALA A 77 -7.49 0.63 -24.08
N HIS A 78 -6.95 1.57 -24.84
CA HIS A 78 -5.61 2.11 -24.66
C HIS A 78 -5.68 3.37 -23.80
N LEU A 79 -5.66 3.13 -22.51
CA LEU A 79 -5.83 4.14 -21.47
C LEU A 79 -4.49 4.42 -20.79
N ALA A 80 -4.30 5.65 -20.32
CA ALA A 80 -3.04 6.06 -19.70
C ALA A 80 -2.78 5.23 -18.45
N SER A 81 -1.56 4.72 -18.32
CA SER A 81 -1.14 4.07 -17.08
C SER A 81 -1.14 5.10 -15.95
N ALA A 82 -1.68 4.73 -14.78
CA ALA A 82 -1.57 5.51 -13.57
C ALA A 82 -0.08 5.59 -13.16
N VAL A 83 0.63 6.61 -13.63
CA VAL A 83 2.01 6.88 -13.20
C VAL A 83 1.99 7.10 -11.69
N GLY A 84 2.72 6.27 -10.95
CA GLY A 84 2.77 6.33 -9.49
C GLY A 84 1.55 5.73 -8.76
N GLY A 85 0.69 4.99 -9.46
CA GLY A 85 -0.38 4.21 -8.84
C GLY A 85 0.14 3.07 -7.96
N THR A 86 -0.67 2.66 -7.00
CA THR A 86 -0.35 1.63 -6.01
C THR A 86 -0.74 0.24 -6.48
N ILE A 87 0.21 -0.68 -6.43
CA ILE A 87 0.05 -2.08 -6.79
C ILE A 87 -0.79 -2.78 -5.73
N MET A 88 -1.95 -3.26 -6.13
CA MET A 88 -2.86 -3.96 -5.23
C MET A 88 -2.44 -5.41 -5.08
N ILE A 89 -2.42 -5.90 -3.84
CA ILE A 89 -2.05 -7.26 -3.49
C ILE A 89 -3.26 -7.93 -2.85
N SER A 90 -3.63 -9.11 -3.31
CA SER A 90 -4.59 -9.97 -2.63
C SER A 90 -4.01 -11.37 -2.45
N GLN A 91 -4.62 -12.19 -1.59
CA GLN A 91 -4.13 -13.54 -1.33
C GLN A 91 -4.02 -14.39 -2.61
N GLY A 92 -4.98 -14.24 -3.53
CA GLY A 92 -5.07 -15.03 -4.76
C GLY A 92 -4.66 -14.31 -6.04
N GLY A 93 -4.40 -13.01 -5.99
CA GLY A 93 -4.25 -12.17 -7.18
C GLY A 93 -5.55 -12.08 -8.00
N GLY A 94 -5.46 -11.50 -9.20
CA GLY A 94 -6.60 -11.35 -10.11
C GLY A 94 -7.51 -10.17 -9.76
N ILE A 95 -8.73 -10.15 -10.29
CA ILE A 95 -9.67 -9.05 -10.05
C ILE A 95 -10.40 -9.27 -8.72
N VAL A 96 -10.36 -8.26 -7.85
CA VAL A 96 -11.25 -8.15 -6.68
C VAL A 96 -12.33 -7.14 -7.03
N HIS A 97 -13.59 -7.59 -6.98
CA HIS A 97 -14.72 -6.77 -7.39
C HIS A 97 -15.10 -5.73 -6.32
N ALA A 98 -15.70 -4.63 -6.78
CA ALA A 98 -16.29 -3.60 -5.93
C ALA A 98 -17.21 -4.21 -4.86
N ASN A 99 -17.30 -3.53 -3.71
CA ASN A 99 -17.98 -3.92 -2.49
C ASN A 99 -17.36 -5.12 -1.74
N THR A 100 -16.43 -5.86 -2.34
CA THR A 100 -15.58 -6.81 -1.61
C THR A 100 -14.58 -6.02 -0.78
N ASP A 101 -14.43 -6.35 0.50
CA ASP A 101 -13.54 -5.63 1.43
C ASP A 101 -13.74 -4.10 1.42
N GLY A 102 -14.97 -3.63 1.22
CA GLY A 102 -15.32 -2.20 1.20
C GLY A 102 -14.82 -1.43 -0.03
N LEU A 103 -14.35 -2.11 -1.06
CA LEU A 103 -13.83 -1.47 -2.27
C LEU A 103 -14.89 -0.63 -3.00
N SER A 104 -14.54 0.59 -3.39
CA SER A 104 -15.44 1.45 -4.18
C SER A 104 -15.50 1.11 -5.67
N ALA A 105 -14.55 0.31 -6.18
CA ALA A 105 -14.48 -0.11 -7.58
C ALA A 105 -13.75 -1.45 -7.70
N ASP A 106 -13.85 -2.09 -8.87
CA ASP A 106 -13.07 -3.27 -9.21
C ASP A 106 -11.58 -2.91 -9.27
N VAL A 107 -10.74 -3.74 -8.65
CA VAL A 107 -9.28 -3.58 -8.65
C VAL A 107 -8.60 -4.83 -9.17
N THR A 108 -7.59 -4.65 -10.02
CA THR A 108 -6.71 -5.74 -10.43
C THR A 108 -5.60 -5.89 -9.39
N THR A 109 -5.40 -7.10 -8.90
CA THR A 109 -4.46 -7.43 -7.83
C THR A 109 -3.43 -8.46 -8.27
N TYR A 110 -2.28 -8.43 -7.63
CA TYR A 110 -1.22 -9.42 -7.76
C TYR A 110 -1.21 -10.33 -6.53
N THR A 111 -0.68 -11.54 -6.68
CA THR A 111 -0.35 -12.37 -5.52
C THR A 111 0.81 -11.77 -4.75
N VAL A 112 0.97 -12.19 -3.49
CA VAL A 112 2.11 -11.81 -2.64
C VAL A 112 3.44 -12.12 -3.33
N ALA A 113 3.60 -13.32 -3.89
CA ALA A 113 4.85 -13.76 -4.51
C ALA A 113 5.18 -12.96 -5.78
N GLU A 114 4.17 -12.58 -6.56
CA GLU A 114 4.38 -11.72 -7.73
C GLU A 114 4.80 -10.32 -7.32
N ALA A 115 4.16 -9.74 -6.29
CA ALA A 115 4.49 -8.42 -5.79
C ALA A 115 5.87 -8.35 -5.13
N ASP A 116 6.25 -9.38 -4.35
CA ASP A 116 7.55 -9.49 -3.67
C ASP A 116 8.72 -9.61 -4.67
N ALA A 117 8.45 -10.13 -5.88
CA ALA A 117 9.44 -10.20 -6.96
C ALA A 117 9.61 -8.87 -7.73
N MET A 118 8.78 -7.85 -7.46
CA MET A 118 8.82 -6.58 -8.18
C MET A 118 9.94 -5.68 -7.65
N THR A 119 10.63 -5.01 -8.57
CA THR A 119 11.77 -4.12 -8.25
C THR A 119 11.46 -2.68 -8.65
N GLY A 120 12.18 -1.73 -8.04
CA GLY A 120 12.03 -0.30 -8.27
C GLY A 120 11.23 0.41 -7.18
N THR A 121 10.99 1.71 -7.36
CA THR A 121 10.26 2.54 -6.40
C THR A 121 8.76 2.35 -6.59
N LEU A 122 8.18 1.42 -5.83
CA LEU A 122 6.78 0.99 -5.95
C LEU A 122 6.00 1.26 -4.67
N ASN A 123 4.70 1.52 -4.82
CA ASN A 123 3.74 1.52 -3.73
C ASN A 123 2.90 0.25 -3.82
N PHE A 124 2.63 -0.39 -2.69
CA PHE A 124 1.78 -1.56 -2.55
C PHE A 124 0.61 -1.29 -1.62
N ALA A 125 -0.50 -2.01 -1.82
CA ALA A 125 -1.66 -1.98 -0.93
C ALA A 125 -2.25 -3.38 -0.80
N PHE A 126 -2.45 -3.84 0.42
CA PHE A 126 -3.13 -5.11 0.66
C PHE A 126 -4.66 -4.91 0.60
N VAL A 127 -5.31 -5.78 -0.18
CA VAL A 127 -6.76 -5.85 -0.33
C VAL A 127 -7.25 -7.07 0.44
N GLY A 128 -8.15 -6.83 1.40
CA GLY A 128 -8.70 -7.89 2.24
C GLY A 128 -7.65 -8.49 3.19
N THR A 129 -7.80 -9.79 3.48
CA THR A 129 -6.82 -10.52 4.31
C THR A 129 -5.76 -11.17 3.44
N VAL A 130 -4.48 -10.93 3.76
CA VAL A 130 -3.32 -11.49 3.07
C VAL A 130 -2.40 -12.19 4.06
N ASP A 131 -2.11 -13.46 3.81
CA ASP A 131 -1.27 -14.31 4.65
C ASP A 131 0.17 -14.39 4.10
N LEU A 132 1.12 -13.90 4.90
CA LEU A 132 2.56 -13.87 4.64
C LEU A 132 3.31 -14.98 5.38
N SER A 133 2.63 -16.03 5.85
CA SER A 133 3.25 -17.11 6.65
C SER A 133 4.34 -17.90 5.92
N GLY A 134 4.37 -17.88 4.58
CA GLY A 134 5.33 -18.67 3.79
C GLY A 134 6.75 -18.10 3.85
N THR A 135 6.89 -16.82 3.56
CA THR A 135 8.16 -16.07 3.56
C THR A 135 7.89 -14.62 3.96
N PRO A 136 8.83 -13.96 4.66
CA PRO A 136 8.72 -12.52 4.90
C PRO A 136 8.54 -11.78 3.57
N PHE A 137 7.59 -10.86 3.51
CA PHE A 137 7.47 -9.95 2.37
C PHE A 137 8.52 -8.86 2.52
N THR A 138 9.37 -8.68 1.50
CA THR A 138 10.52 -7.80 1.56
C THR A 138 10.23 -6.54 0.77
N LEU A 139 10.25 -5.40 1.45
CA LEU A 139 10.24 -4.11 0.78
C LEU A 139 11.68 -3.72 0.44
N ASP A 140 11.99 -3.73 -0.85
CA ASP A 140 13.23 -3.16 -1.37
C ASP A 140 13.36 -1.68 -0.99
N SER A 141 14.60 -1.17 -1.02
CA SER A 141 14.83 0.21 -0.64
C SER A 141 14.00 1.18 -1.48
N GLY A 142 13.21 2.03 -0.80
CA GLY A 142 12.32 3.01 -1.43
C GLY A 142 10.93 2.50 -1.81
N GLN A 143 10.64 1.20 -1.66
CA GLN A 143 9.27 0.68 -1.79
C GLN A 143 8.43 1.03 -0.56
N SER A 144 7.12 1.16 -0.73
CA SER A 144 6.20 1.54 0.35
C SER A 144 4.92 0.73 0.32
N ILE A 145 4.30 0.55 1.48
CA ILE A 145 2.91 0.10 1.66
C ILE A 145 2.07 1.32 2.02
N ILE A 146 0.98 1.50 1.29
CA ILE A 146 -0.06 2.49 1.54
C ILE A 146 -1.36 1.71 1.65
N GLY A 147 -1.95 1.62 2.84
CA GLY A 147 -3.18 0.87 3.06
C GLY A 147 -4.44 1.74 2.98
N PHE A 148 -5.60 1.08 3.00
CA PHE A 148 -6.92 1.72 2.97
C PHE A 148 -7.41 2.14 4.37
N GLY A 149 -6.66 1.84 5.43
CA GLY A 149 -6.99 2.25 6.78
C GLY A 149 -7.16 3.76 6.89
N ASN A 150 -7.76 4.21 8.00
CA ASN A 150 -7.83 5.63 8.33
C ASN A 150 -8.60 6.50 7.32
N GLY A 151 -9.51 5.88 6.56
CA GLY A 151 -10.30 6.55 5.53
C GLY A 151 -9.49 6.94 4.28
N ALA A 152 -8.32 6.33 4.09
CA ALA A 152 -7.47 6.60 2.94
C ALA A 152 -8.14 6.18 1.63
N SER A 153 -7.94 7.01 0.60
CA SER A 153 -8.22 6.63 -0.78
C SER A 153 -6.89 6.43 -1.50
N ILE A 154 -6.78 5.32 -2.22
CA ILE A 154 -5.57 4.90 -2.89
C ILE A 154 -5.77 5.04 -4.39
N LEU A 155 -4.82 5.71 -5.06
CA LEU A 155 -4.74 5.68 -6.51
C LEU A 155 -4.24 4.30 -6.95
N THR A 156 -5.06 3.51 -7.62
CA THR A 156 -4.70 2.13 -8.01
C THR A 156 -3.72 2.12 -9.18
N SER A 157 -2.80 1.14 -9.19
CA SER A 157 -2.03 0.81 -10.38
C SER A 157 -2.97 0.20 -11.40
N GLY A 158 -3.06 0.81 -12.58
CA GLY A 158 -3.99 0.39 -13.62
C GLY A 158 -4.01 1.44 -14.71
N THR A 159 -5.06 1.43 -15.51
CA THR A 159 -5.26 2.44 -16.54
C THR A 159 -6.36 3.41 -16.15
N VAL A 160 -6.11 4.71 -16.26
CA VAL A 160 -7.06 5.77 -15.90
C VAL A 160 -7.79 6.26 -17.15
N GLN A 161 -9.13 6.25 -17.10
CA GLN A 161 -9.96 6.90 -18.09
C GLN A 161 -9.98 8.42 -17.84
N PRO A 162 -9.72 9.26 -18.84
CA PRO A 162 -9.81 10.72 -18.71
C PRO A 162 -11.23 11.17 -18.34
N VAL A 163 -11.35 12.23 -17.50
CA VAL A 163 -12.63 12.71 -16.98
C VAL A 163 -13.59 13.27 -18.05
N ASN A 164 -13.06 13.67 -19.21
CA ASN A 164 -13.84 14.14 -20.36
C ASN A 164 -14.29 12.99 -21.29
N VAL A 165 -14.07 11.73 -20.89
CA VAL A 165 -14.56 10.55 -21.59
C VAL A 165 -15.59 9.86 -20.68
N GLN A 166 -16.83 9.74 -21.13
CA GLN A 166 -17.94 9.08 -20.47
C GLN A 166 -18.17 7.69 -21.09
N GLY A 167 -18.87 6.80 -20.38
CA GLY A 167 -18.97 5.38 -20.70
C GLY A 167 -17.91 4.52 -20.01
N ASN A 168 -18.17 3.21 -19.94
CA ASN A 168 -17.26 2.25 -19.34
C ASN A 168 -16.30 1.67 -20.39
N LEU A 169 -15.08 2.22 -20.47
CA LEU A 169 -14.05 1.71 -21.39
C LEU A 169 -13.26 0.51 -20.81
N GLY A 170 -13.61 0.02 -19.62
CA GLY A 170 -12.87 -1.03 -18.91
C GLY A 170 -11.64 -0.52 -18.13
N ALA A 171 -11.64 0.75 -17.71
CA ALA A 171 -10.58 1.33 -16.89
C ALA A 171 -10.55 0.70 -15.48
N THR A 172 -9.37 0.27 -15.03
CA THR A 172 -9.14 -0.32 -13.70
C THR A 172 -8.32 0.60 -12.77
N GLY A 173 -7.93 1.78 -13.25
CA GLY A 173 -7.16 2.80 -12.54
C GLY A 173 -8.02 3.93 -12.00
N GLY A 174 -7.78 4.37 -10.76
CA GLY A 174 -8.46 5.52 -10.16
C GLY A 174 -8.31 5.57 -8.64
N ASN A 175 -8.92 6.58 -8.01
CA ASN A 175 -9.01 6.65 -6.56
C ASN A 175 -10.01 5.60 -6.06
N VAL A 176 -9.53 4.62 -5.32
CA VAL A 176 -10.34 3.59 -4.69
C VAL A 176 -10.30 3.78 -3.19
N THR A 177 -11.44 3.64 -2.54
CA THR A 177 -11.52 3.46 -1.08
C THR A 177 -11.73 1.99 -0.77
N GLY A 178 -11.35 1.54 0.41
CA GLY A 178 -11.52 0.17 0.86
C GLY A 178 -11.54 0.09 2.38
N ASN A 179 -11.78 -1.11 2.90
CA ASN A 179 -11.50 -1.42 4.29
C ASN A 179 -9.99 -1.62 4.48
N GLU A 180 -9.50 -1.35 5.70
CA GLU A 180 -8.12 -1.60 6.08
C GLU A 180 -7.73 -3.07 5.77
N GLY A 181 -6.67 -3.24 4.98
CA GLY A 181 -6.11 -4.56 4.68
C GLY A 181 -5.52 -5.20 5.93
N MET A 182 -5.73 -6.51 6.08
CA MET A 182 -5.25 -7.29 7.22
C MET A 182 -4.14 -8.25 6.78
N VAL A 183 -2.92 -7.99 7.23
CA VAL A 183 -1.76 -8.85 6.99
C VAL A 183 -1.65 -9.86 8.12
N LYS A 184 -1.67 -11.16 7.78
CA LYS A 184 -1.46 -12.26 8.72
C LYS A 184 -0.08 -12.86 8.54
N SER A 185 0.49 -13.36 9.63
CA SER A 185 1.68 -14.20 9.57
C SER A 185 1.71 -15.18 10.74
N THR A 186 1.80 -16.46 10.40
CA THR A 186 2.10 -17.57 11.30
C THR A 186 3.55 -18.08 11.13
N GLY A 187 4.27 -17.50 10.17
CA GLY A 187 5.65 -17.85 9.83
C GLY A 187 6.67 -17.20 10.77
N SER A 188 7.88 -16.98 10.24
CA SER A 188 8.92 -16.21 10.92
C SER A 188 8.61 -14.70 10.89
N ASP A 189 9.61 -13.86 10.60
CA ASP A 189 9.38 -12.43 10.42
C ASP A 189 8.35 -12.14 9.30
N THR A 190 7.48 -11.15 9.49
CA THR A 190 6.40 -10.81 8.51
C THR A 190 6.88 -9.90 7.40
N LEU A 191 7.46 -8.76 7.78
CA LEU A 191 7.83 -7.70 6.85
C LEU A 191 9.29 -7.31 7.05
N GLN A 192 10.11 -7.46 6.01
CA GLN A 192 11.48 -6.98 6.01
C GLN A 192 11.58 -5.64 5.30
N LEU A 193 12.15 -4.64 5.96
CA LEU A 193 12.28 -3.28 5.45
C LEU A 193 13.75 -3.00 5.11
N LEU A 194 14.08 -2.92 3.81
CA LEU A 194 15.45 -2.67 3.34
C LEU A 194 15.81 -1.18 3.31
N GLY A 195 14.98 -0.29 3.82
CA GLY A 195 15.28 1.12 4.06
C GLY A 195 14.59 2.09 3.10
N SER A 196 14.46 3.36 3.50
CA SER A 196 13.69 4.35 2.71
C SER A 196 12.23 3.94 2.49
N ASN A 197 11.72 3.01 3.32
CA ASN A 197 10.36 2.47 3.20
C ASN A 197 9.35 3.29 3.99
N GLN A 198 8.12 3.30 3.51
CA GLN A 198 6.97 3.77 4.28
C GLN A 198 5.95 2.64 4.39
N VAL A 199 5.46 2.35 5.60
CA VAL A 199 4.34 1.43 5.83
C VAL A 199 3.23 2.22 6.50
N ARG A 200 2.09 2.32 5.83
CA ARG A 200 0.99 3.18 6.27
C ARG A 200 -0.35 2.47 6.28
N ASP A 201 -1.19 2.84 7.24
CA ASP A 201 -2.65 2.62 7.20
C ASP A 201 -3.07 1.16 6.96
N THR A 202 -2.33 0.23 7.56
CA THR A 202 -2.46 -1.23 7.38
C THR A 202 -2.50 -1.94 8.73
N ALA A 203 -3.28 -3.01 8.82
CA ALA A 203 -3.36 -3.83 10.02
C ALA A 203 -2.51 -5.10 9.90
N PHE A 204 -1.89 -5.49 11.03
CA PHE A 204 -1.09 -6.70 11.18
C PHE A 204 -1.62 -7.55 12.34
N ASP A 205 -1.97 -8.80 12.03
CA ASP A 205 -2.40 -9.83 12.96
C ASP A 205 -1.35 -10.96 13.00
N PHE A 206 -0.56 -10.96 14.07
CA PHE A 206 0.56 -11.90 14.23
C PHE A 206 0.15 -13.17 15.02
N THR A 207 -1.14 -13.52 15.01
CA THR A 207 -1.67 -14.72 15.68
C THR A 207 -0.94 -15.97 15.19
N GLY A 208 -0.21 -16.63 16.10
CA GLY A 208 0.52 -17.86 15.79
C GLY A 208 1.89 -17.64 15.12
N GLY A 209 2.33 -16.40 14.95
CA GLY A 209 3.64 -16.07 14.40
C GLY A 209 4.82 -16.51 15.27
N SER A 210 6.02 -16.42 14.71
CA SER A 210 7.29 -16.62 15.41
C SER A 210 8.28 -15.56 14.94
N GLY A 211 9.01 -14.88 15.82
CA GLY A 211 9.90 -13.78 15.40
C GLY A 211 9.22 -12.42 15.44
N SER A 212 9.29 -11.64 14.34
CA SER A 212 9.00 -10.21 14.35
C SER A 212 7.96 -9.76 13.31
N VAL A 213 7.11 -8.78 13.65
CA VAL A 213 6.20 -8.20 12.64
C VAL A 213 7.00 -7.36 11.64
N PHE A 214 7.86 -6.47 12.14
CA PHE A 214 8.75 -5.65 11.33
C PHE A 214 10.21 -5.98 11.64
N THR A 215 10.98 -6.31 10.62
CA THR A 215 12.42 -6.53 10.70
C THR A 215 13.17 -5.47 9.88
N ILE A 216 14.06 -4.75 10.54
CA ILE A 216 14.97 -3.77 9.94
C ILE A 216 16.39 -4.22 10.29
N ASP A 217 17.15 -4.69 9.31
CA ASP A 217 18.54 -5.12 9.49
C ASP A 217 19.43 -4.42 8.48
N GLN A 218 20.30 -3.52 8.95
CA GLN A 218 21.20 -2.78 8.08
C GLN A 218 22.21 -3.68 7.34
N ASN A 219 22.48 -4.88 7.86
CA ASN A 219 23.38 -5.84 7.21
C ASN A 219 22.69 -6.67 6.12
N ALA A 220 21.38 -6.51 5.94
CA ALA A 220 20.65 -7.19 4.88
C ALA A 220 21.13 -6.71 3.50
N ALA A 221 21.18 -7.63 2.53
CA ALA A 221 21.53 -7.29 1.16
C ALA A 221 20.51 -6.29 0.59
N GLY A 222 21.00 -5.27 -0.12
CA GLY A 222 20.14 -4.23 -0.70
C GLY A 222 19.69 -3.13 0.28
N PHE A 223 20.15 -3.17 1.54
CA PHE A 223 19.75 -2.17 2.52
C PHE A 223 20.28 -0.76 2.18
N SER A 224 19.38 0.23 2.16
CA SER A 224 19.70 1.65 2.02
C SER A 224 18.61 2.53 2.63
N ASN A 225 18.94 3.23 3.71
CA ASN A 225 18.00 4.02 4.51
C ASN A 225 18.27 5.53 4.43
N VAL A 226 18.78 6.04 3.30
CA VAL A 226 19.03 7.49 3.11
C VAL A 226 17.76 8.33 3.37
N GLY A 227 16.58 7.82 3.00
CA GLY A 227 15.29 8.47 3.25
C GLY A 227 14.66 8.23 4.63
N GLY A 228 15.33 7.47 5.52
CA GLY A 228 14.76 6.98 6.78
C GLY A 228 13.75 5.85 6.59
N ILE A 229 13.09 5.41 7.66
CA ILE A 229 11.97 4.44 7.60
C ILE A 229 10.79 5.02 8.37
N VAL A 230 9.59 4.92 7.81
CA VAL A 230 8.36 5.38 8.47
C VAL A 230 7.36 4.25 8.56
N VAL A 231 6.88 3.98 9.76
CA VAL A 231 5.73 3.11 10.02
C VAL A 231 4.69 3.96 10.74
N GLN A 232 3.57 4.26 10.06
CA GLN A 232 2.57 5.19 10.57
C GLN A 232 1.14 4.70 10.37
N GLY A 233 0.27 4.96 11.34
CA GLY A 233 -1.14 4.64 11.19
C GLY A 233 -1.40 3.13 11.08
N VAL A 234 -0.47 2.30 11.57
CA VAL A 234 -0.62 0.85 11.54
C VAL A 234 -1.24 0.32 12.83
N THR A 235 -2.01 -0.75 12.69
CA THR A 235 -2.48 -1.55 13.82
C THR A 235 -1.65 -2.82 13.94
N VAL A 236 -1.13 -3.14 15.13
CA VAL A 236 -0.40 -4.40 15.37
C VAL A 236 -0.99 -5.11 16.56
N THR A 237 -1.38 -6.38 16.35
CA THR A 237 -2.05 -7.20 17.36
C THR A 237 -1.46 -8.61 17.44
N ASN A 238 -1.74 -9.28 18.56
CA ASN A 238 -1.48 -10.70 18.77
C ASN A 238 0.00 -11.14 18.73
N VAL A 239 0.94 -10.21 18.85
CA VAL A 239 2.36 -10.55 19.10
C VAL A 239 2.48 -11.07 20.53
N ALA A 240 2.78 -12.37 20.67
CA ALA A 240 2.81 -13.07 21.95
C ALA A 240 4.16 -12.91 22.68
N ALA A 241 4.21 -13.31 23.95
CA ALA A 241 5.46 -13.32 24.72
C ALA A 241 6.55 -14.15 24.02
N GLY A 242 7.77 -13.61 23.93
CA GLY A 242 8.88 -14.23 23.20
C GLY A 242 8.96 -13.84 21.71
N GLN A 243 7.97 -13.10 21.20
CA GLN A 243 7.99 -12.49 19.87
C GLN A 243 8.22 -10.97 19.96
N THR A 244 8.44 -10.33 18.82
CA THR A 244 8.77 -8.91 18.74
C THR A 244 7.85 -8.17 17.75
N ALA A 245 7.39 -6.97 18.07
CA ALA A 245 6.67 -6.14 17.09
C ALA A 245 7.67 -5.48 16.13
N PHE A 246 8.65 -4.75 16.67
CA PHE A 246 9.69 -4.06 15.88
C PHE A 246 11.09 -4.52 16.26
N LYS A 247 11.79 -5.15 15.32
CA LYS A 247 13.18 -5.57 15.48
C LYS A 247 14.09 -4.71 14.60
N VAL A 248 15.08 -4.07 15.22
CA VAL A 248 15.99 -3.13 14.57
C VAL A 248 17.45 -3.51 14.86
N ALA A 249 18.24 -3.73 13.82
CA ALA A 249 19.64 -4.09 13.92
C ALA A 249 20.52 -3.11 13.12
N GLY A 250 21.40 -2.39 13.81
CA GLY A 250 22.46 -1.59 13.20
C GLY A 250 21.99 -0.34 12.46
N LEU A 251 20.84 0.25 12.80
CA LEU A 251 20.26 1.33 11.99
C LEU A 251 21.02 2.67 12.15
N ASP A 252 21.59 3.22 11.07
CA ASP A 252 22.32 4.51 11.12
C ASP A 252 21.51 5.77 10.79
N THR A 253 20.28 5.63 10.29
CA THR A 253 19.39 6.77 10.00
C THR A 253 18.07 6.64 10.74
N ASN A 254 17.17 7.60 10.57
CA ASN A 254 15.99 7.69 11.43
C ASN A 254 14.95 6.62 11.10
N LEU A 255 14.37 6.05 12.15
CA LEU A 255 13.16 5.22 12.12
C LEU A 255 12.06 5.93 12.90
N SER A 256 10.92 6.16 12.24
CA SER A 256 9.74 6.75 12.85
C SER A 256 8.61 5.71 12.90
N ILE A 257 8.36 5.15 14.08
CA ILE A 257 7.20 4.31 14.41
C ILE A 257 6.18 5.21 15.08
N ALA A 258 5.52 6.06 14.29
CA ALA A 258 4.69 7.14 14.80
C ALA A 258 3.22 6.85 14.58
N ASP A 259 2.38 7.38 15.45
CA ASP A 259 0.92 7.35 15.31
C ASP A 259 0.32 5.95 15.11
N ASN A 260 0.81 4.96 15.85
CA ASN A 260 0.40 3.55 15.71
C ASN A 260 -0.51 3.06 16.85
N ASN A 261 -1.27 1.99 16.61
CA ASN A 261 -2.13 1.32 17.59
C ASN A 261 -1.60 -0.10 17.81
N ILE A 262 -0.76 -0.24 18.82
CA ILE A 262 -0.01 -1.46 19.09
C ILE A 262 -0.42 -1.97 20.45
N ASN A 263 -1.06 -3.14 20.46
CA ASN A 263 -1.45 -3.83 21.67
C ASN A 263 -0.92 -5.27 21.63
N VAL A 264 0.24 -5.47 22.25
CA VAL A 264 0.94 -6.75 22.18
C VAL A 264 1.39 -7.23 23.56
N ALA A 265 1.61 -8.54 23.69
CA ALA A 265 2.19 -9.16 24.88
C ALA A 265 3.70 -9.42 24.73
N GLY A 266 4.20 -9.49 23.49
CA GLY A 266 5.61 -9.61 23.16
C GLY A 266 6.40 -8.31 23.30
N THR A 267 7.69 -8.36 22.99
CA THR A 267 8.57 -7.19 22.97
C THR A 267 8.04 -6.18 21.97
N LEU A 268 7.81 -4.94 22.42
CA LEU A 268 7.39 -3.85 21.53
C LEU A 268 8.52 -3.47 20.58
N LEU A 269 9.69 -3.18 21.14
CA LEU A 269 10.88 -2.76 20.40
C LEU A 269 12.11 -3.50 20.90
N ASP A 270 12.79 -4.18 19.98
CA ASP A 270 14.14 -4.72 20.17
C ASP A 270 15.10 -4.00 19.22
N ALA A 271 15.91 -3.09 19.75
CA ALA A 271 16.84 -2.28 18.97
C ALA A 271 18.28 -2.56 19.43
N ASN A 272 19.13 -2.99 18.49
CA ASN A 272 20.52 -3.33 18.75
C ASN A 272 21.48 -2.68 17.75
N GLY A 273 22.36 -1.80 18.22
CA GLY A 273 23.36 -1.12 17.39
C GLY A 273 22.77 -0.01 16.51
N GLY A 274 23.66 0.86 16.01
CA GLY A 274 23.33 1.94 15.08
C GLY A 274 23.40 3.35 15.68
N ALA A 275 23.54 4.34 14.80
CA ALA A 275 23.58 5.77 15.13
C ALA A 275 22.27 6.53 14.85
N GLY A 276 21.30 5.87 14.23
CA GLY A 276 20.02 6.45 13.86
C GLY A 276 19.14 6.74 15.06
N ASN A 277 18.27 7.75 14.93
CA ASN A 277 17.26 8.03 15.94
C ASN A 277 16.02 7.16 15.71
N ILE A 278 15.48 6.58 16.79
CA ILE A 278 14.23 5.82 16.76
C ILE A 278 13.18 6.62 17.52
N THR A 279 12.07 6.93 16.87
CA THR A 279 10.90 7.53 17.52
C THR A 279 9.76 6.54 17.53
N VAL A 280 9.15 6.33 18.70
CA VAL A 280 7.96 5.48 18.87
C VAL A 280 6.87 6.28 19.57
N THR A 281 5.75 6.51 18.90
CA THR A 281 4.58 7.19 19.49
C THR A 281 3.32 6.38 19.28
N ARG A 282 2.37 6.50 20.22
CA ARG A 282 1.00 6.05 19.94
C ARG A 282 0.31 7.04 19.03
N GLY A 283 -0.60 6.55 18.22
CA GLY A 283 -1.48 7.41 17.45
C GLY A 283 -2.75 7.75 18.19
N THR A 284 -3.42 8.78 17.70
CA THR A 284 -4.85 9.02 17.94
C THR A 284 -5.71 8.24 16.94
N LEU A 285 -5.22 7.07 16.50
CA LEU A 285 -5.55 6.43 15.23
C LEU A 285 -7.05 6.39 14.88
N PRO A 286 -7.42 6.80 13.65
CA PRO A 286 -8.78 7.12 13.27
C PRO A 286 -9.55 5.88 12.77
N ASN A 287 -10.04 5.08 13.69
CA ASN A 287 -11.27 4.30 13.45
C ASN A 287 -12.45 4.93 14.20
N SER A 288 -12.46 6.26 14.32
CA SER A 288 -13.40 7.02 15.16
C SER A 288 -13.45 6.55 16.63
N GLY A 289 -12.43 5.83 17.06
CA GLY A 289 -12.32 5.20 18.38
C GLY A 289 -11.47 6.01 19.37
N PRO A 290 -11.24 5.48 20.58
CA PRO A 290 -10.31 6.05 21.55
C PRO A 290 -8.89 6.18 20.96
N ALA A 291 -8.05 7.01 21.58
CA ALA A 291 -6.63 7.08 21.22
C ALA A 291 -6.01 5.68 21.18
N GLY A 292 -5.15 5.45 20.19
CA GLY A 292 -4.43 4.20 20.00
C GLY A 292 -3.62 3.83 21.24
N THR A 293 -3.37 2.54 21.38
CA THR A 293 -2.55 1.99 22.45
C THR A 293 -1.10 1.86 22.02
N LEU A 294 -0.20 1.86 22.99
CA LEU A 294 1.21 1.49 22.80
C LEU A 294 1.59 0.61 23.98
N THR A 295 1.16 -0.64 23.90
CA THR A 295 1.30 -1.65 24.94
C THR A 295 2.19 -2.78 24.42
N GLY A 296 3.14 -3.23 25.24
CA GLY A 296 4.02 -4.34 24.92
C GLY A 296 4.67 -4.94 26.16
N GLY A 297 5.10 -6.20 26.08
CA GLY A 297 5.77 -6.94 27.14
C GLY A 297 7.20 -6.47 27.45
N GLY A 298 7.74 -5.51 26.70
CA GLY A 298 9.00 -4.85 27.04
C GLY A 298 9.61 -4.05 25.90
N ILE A 299 10.68 -3.32 26.23
CA ILE A 299 11.57 -2.63 25.29
C ILE A 299 13.01 -3.03 25.62
N ASN A 300 13.78 -3.42 24.60
CA ASN A 300 15.18 -3.80 24.71
C ASN A 300 16.05 -2.90 23.81
N LEU A 301 16.98 -2.15 24.41
CA LEU A 301 17.84 -1.18 23.72
C LEU A 301 19.31 -1.49 24.00
N GLN A 302 20.00 -2.06 23.03
CA GLN A 302 21.37 -2.54 23.19
C GLN A 302 22.32 -1.82 22.23
N ASN A 303 23.51 -1.43 22.72
CA ASN A 303 24.60 -0.91 21.88
C ASN A 303 24.23 0.29 20.97
N LEU A 304 23.21 1.08 21.33
CA LEU A 304 22.78 2.24 20.54
C LEU A 304 23.70 3.44 20.78
N THR A 305 23.98 4.18 19.71
CA THR A 305 24.66 5.50 19.79
C THR A 305 23.74 6.66 19.43
N GLY A 306 22.66 6.39 18.70
CA GLY A 306 21.56 7.34 18.45
C GLY A 306 20.62 7.47 19.64
N THR A 307 19.55 8.25 19.45
CA THR A 307 18.52 8.47 20.49
C THR A 307 17.28 7.62 20.25
N VAL A 308 16.67 7.13 21.33
CA VAL A 308 15.35 6.51 21.28
C VAL A 308 14.37 7.38 22.05
N THR A 309 13.34 7.85 21.37
CA THR A 309 12.25 8.63 21.97
C THR A 309 10.98 7.80 21.97
N ILE A 310 10.43 7.57 23.16
CA ILE A 310 9.10 6.98 23.33
C ILE A 310 8.16 8.11 23.77
N GLY A 311 7.15 8.43 22.96
CA GLY A 311 6.28 9.60 23.12
C GLY A 311 5.17 9.46 24.16
N ASP A 312 4.07 10.18 23.94
CA ASP A 312 2.90 10.34 24.81
C ASP A 312 2.02 9.08 24.86
N GLY A 313 2.50 8.04 25.53
CA GLY A 313 1.74 6.82 25.79
C GLY A 313 2.06 6.17 27.12
N THR A 314 1.24 5.21 27.53
CA THR A 314 1.55 4.33 28.65
C THR A 314 2.18 3.06 28.11
N LEU A 315 3.47 2.85 28.39
CA LEU A 315 4.11 1.55 28.20
C LEU A 315 3.69 0.65 29.36
N THR A 316 2.71 -0.22 29.13
CA THR A 316 2.31 -1.24 30.09
C THR A 316 3.03 -2.54 29.78
N ASN A 317 3.96 -2.96 30.64
CA ASN A 317 4.53 -4.31 30.55
C ASN A 317 3.46 -5.34 30.95
N THR A 318 2.97 -6.08 29.97
CA THR A 318 1.99 -7.18 30.15
C THR A 318 2.64 -8.56 30.15
N GLY A 319 3.96 -8.66 29.92
CA GLY A 319 4.72 -9.90 29.88
C GLY A 319 5.46 -10.21 31.19
N ALA A 320 5.98 -11.44 31.29
CA ALA A 320 6.77 -11.90 32.45
C ALA A 320 8.25 -11.46 32.42
N ASN A 321 8.67 -10.74 31.37
CA ASN A 321 10.05 -10.36 31.13
C ASN A 321 10.37 -8.95 31.68
N THR A 322 11.64 -8.54 31.57
CA THR A 322 12.08 -7.18 31.91
C THR A 322 11.31 -6.15 31.09
N ALA A 323 10.60 -5.24 31.78
CA ALA A 323 9.80 -4.18 31.14
C ALA A 323 10.65 -3.26 30.25
N PHE A 324 11.87 -2.98 30.70
CA PHE A 324 12.78 -2.05 30.05
C PHE A 324 14.21 -2.52 30.31
N ASN A 325 14.95 -2.78 29.24
CA ASN A 325 16.35 -3.15 29.29
C ASN A 325 17.18 -2.19 28.43
N VAL A 326 18.22 -1.62 29.03
CA VAL A 326 19.18 -0.76 28.34
C VAL A 326 20.58 -1.24 28.68
N GLY A 327 21.39 -1.53 27.66
CA GLY A 327 22.68 -2.15 27.87
C GLY A 327 23.68 -1.90 26.76
N SER A 328 24.94 -2.13 27.07
CA SER A 328 26.03 -2.13 26.10
C SER A 328 26.96 -3.29 26.40
N THR A 329 27.51 -3.88 25.34
CA THR A 329 28.56 -4.91 25.42
C THR A 329 29.93 -4.31 25.74
N THR A 330 30.08 -2.99 25.64
CA THR A 330 31.30 -2.27 26.03
C THR A 330 31.17 -1.71 27.44
N ALA A 331 32.22 -1.87 28.26
CA ALA A 331 32.20 -1.44 29.66
C ALA A 331 32.17 0.09 29.76
N GLY A 332 31.20 0.65 30.49
CA GLY A 332 31.05 2.10 30.69
C GLY A 332 30.31 2.85 29.58
N SER A 333 29.86 2.16 28.53
CA SER A 333 29.08 2.73 27.42
C SER A 333 27.59 2.40 27.48
N GLY A 334 27.06 2.11 28.68
CA GLY A 334 25.61 1.99 28.86
C GLY A 334 24.93 3.28 28.41
N GLY A 335 23.95 3.17 27.51
CA GLY A 335 23.19 4.33 27.04
C GLY A 335 22.53 5.05 28.22
N SER A 336 22.43 6.39 28.14
CA SER A 336 21.69 7.17 29.14
C SER A 336 20.22 7.16 28.79
N ALA A 337 19.38 6.55 29.63
CA ALA A 337 17.93 6.68 29.53
C ALA A 337 17.50 7.96 30.26
N ILE A 338 17.16 9.01 29.52
CA ILE A 338 16.58 10.23 30.08
C ILE A 338 15.06 10.06 30.06
N ILE A 339 14.46 9.84 31.23
CA ILE A 339 13.01 9.75 31.39
C ILE A 339 12.53 11.09 31.96
N SER A 340 11.78 11.84 31.16
CA SER A 340 11.12 13.08 31.59
C SER A 340 9.61 12.88 31.59
N TYR A 341 8.95 13.25 32.69
CA TYR A 341 7.50 13.36 32.79
C TYR A 341 7.14 14.82 33.08
N ALA A 342 6.02 15.28 32.53
CA ALA A 342 5.45 16.60 32.80
C ALA A 342 4.51 16.54 34.02
#